data_AF-A0A0B8QFL0-F1
#
_entry.id   AF-A0A0B8QFL0-F1
#
_cell.length_a   1.000
_cell.length_b   1.000
_cell.length_c   1.000
_cell.angle_alpha   90.00
_cell.angle_beta   90.00
_cell.angle_gamma   90.00
#
_symmetry.space_group_name_H-M   'P 1'
#
loop_
_entity.id
_entity.type
_entity.pdbx_description
1 polymer ?
#
loop_
_entity_poly.entity_id
_entity_poly.type
_entity_poly.pdbx_seq_one_letter_code
_entity_poly.pdbx_strand_id
1 'polypeptide(L)'
;MKYLLPCLFEFVILLLLAYLSIFQMRNISFSILFSLLLAGCAQDTERGQQYLDENLEQPLTQVDQIETNAYRDLNLFDDQAKEVLDNSPSMAKKYTDLYQTLSEWALQSGNPDELENYGVQVAQMRGGDKQGNVLFTGYFSPVIELRHQPDNEYKYPVYGLPKCTSQCPTRAQIYEGALEGEGLELGYANNRIDPFLMEVQGSGFVHFGDDNSMQYFAYAGKNNRPYVSIGRILIERGLVPREKMSLKAIKQCRRER
;
A
#
# COMPACT_ATOMS: atom_id res chain seq x y z
N MET A 1 29.56 13.23 4.54
CA MET A 1 30.30 14.52 4.50
C MET A 1 30.87 14.84 3.10
N LYS A 2 30.24 14.36 2.00
CA LYS A 2 30.69 14.62 0.61
C LYS A 2 29.66 15.38 -0.26
N TYR A 3 28.46 15.66 0.25
CA TYR A 3 27.37 16.24 -0.55
C TYR A 3 27.16 17.76 -0.37
N LEU A 4 28.04 18.43 0.39
CA LEU A 4 28.03 19.90 0.44
C LEU A 4 28.66 20.54 -0.80
N LEU A 5 29.49 19.81 -1.58
CA LEU A 5 30.35 20.44 -2.59
C LEU A 5 29.67 20.92 -3.89
N PRO A 6 28.72 20.20 -4.52
CA PRO A 6 28.19 20.67 -5.80
C PRO A 6 27.23 21.85 -5.64
N CYS A 7 26.54 21.96 -4.49
CA CYS A 7 25.66 23.08 -4.20
C CYS A 7 26.44 24.34 -3.79
N LEU A 8 27.55 24.19 -3.04
CA LEU A 8 28.43 25.30 -2.64
C LEU A 8 29.16 25.96 -3.82
N PHE A 9 29.46 25.22 -4.88
CA PHE A 9 30.29 25.74 -5.98
C PHE A 9 29.51 26.75 -6.88
N GLU A 10 28.25 26.48 -7.19
CA GLU A 10 27.37 27.46 -7.85
C GLU A 10 27.01 28.61 -6.90
N PHE A 11 26.91 28.35 -5.60
CA PHE A 11 26.64 29.36 -4.56
C PHE A 11 27.74 30.42 -4.45
N VAL A 12 29.01 30.02 -4.51
CA VAL A 12 30.16 30.95 -4.41
C VAL A 12 30.27 31.85 -5.65
N ILE A 13 29.95 31.32 -6.84
CA ILE A 13 29.96 32.09 -8.09
C ILE A 13 28.83 33.13 -8.10
N LEU A 14 27.63 32.75 -7.65
CA LEU A 14 26.49 33.68 -7.52
C LEU A 14 26.71 34.73 -6.41
N LEU A 15 27.34 34.35 -5.29
CA LEU A 15 27.73 35.29 -4.23
C LEU A 15 28.79 36.29 -4.70
N LEU A 16 29.79 35.87 -5.48
CA LEU A 16 30.82 36.76 -6.04
C LEU A 16 30.25 37.75 -7.07
N LEU A 17 29.33 37.28 -7.93
CA LEU A 17 28.65 38.14 -8.91
C LEU A 17 27.67 39.12 -8.26
N ALA A 18 27.01 38.72 -7.16
CA ALA A 18 26.19 39.60 -6.33
C ALA A 18 27.03 40.61 -5.55
N TYR A 19 28.20 40.22 -5.03
CA TYR A 19 29.08 41.12 -4.27
C TYR A 19 29.66 42.25 -5.14
N LEU A 20 29.97 41.96 -6.41
CA LEU A 20 30.45 42.95 -7.39
C LEU A 20 29.36 43.93 -7.87
N SER A 21 28.07 43.59 -7.70
CA SER A 21 26.95 44.42 -8.13
C SER A 21 26.25 45.20 -7.01
N ILE A 22 26.60 44.95 -5.73
CA ILE A 22 25.89 45.50 -4.56
C ILE A 22 26.66 46.62 -3.82
N PHE A 23 27.79 47.12 -4.34
CA PHE A 23 28.48 48.26 -3.72
C PHE A 23 27.73 49.61 -3.83
N GLN A 24 26.47 49.65 -4.32
CA GLN A 24 25.74 50.91 -4.52
C GLN A 24 24.33 51.03 -3.93
N MET A 25 23.73 50.06 -3.23
CA MET A 25 22.40 50.28 -2.65
C MET A 25 22.26 49.90 -1.18
N ARG A 26 22.26 50.97 -0.39
CA ARG A 26 21.71 51.20 0.96
C ARG A 26 20.68 50.18 1.45
N ASN A 27 20.97 49.62 2.63
CA ASN A 27 20.06 49.15 3.67
C ASN A 27 18.59 48.89 3.26
N ILE A 28 18.23 47.63 3.01
CA ILE A 28 16.94 46.99 3.37
C ILE A 28 17.04 45.47 3.03
N SER A 29 16.67 44.61 3.99
CA SER A 29 16.24 43.20 3.82
C SER A 29 17.22 42.11 3.32
N PHE A 30 18.42 41.99 3.88
CA PHE A 30 19.24 40.78 3.65
C PHE A 30 18.73 39.54 4.40
N SER A 31 18.08 39.71 5.56
CA SER A 31 17.63 38.59 6.39
C SER A 31 16.40 37.86 5.85
N ILE A 32 15.50 38.53 5.12
CA ILE A 32 14.25 37.91 4.63
C ILE A 32 14.49 37.11 3.33
N LEU A 33 15.41 37.57 2.48
CA LEU A 33 15.74 36.88 1.23
C LEU A 33 16.51 35.56 1.48
N PHE A 34 17.33 35.52 2.53
CA PHE A 34 18.06 34.32 2.93
C PHE A 34 17.15 33.23 3.54
N SER A 35 16.08 33.63 4.25
CA SER A 35 15.10 32.69 4.80
C SER A 35 14.18 32.06 3.74
N LEU A 36 13.85 32.81 2.68
CA LEU A 36 13.01 32.33 1.58
C LEU A 36 13.74 31.31 0.66
N LEU A 37 15.06 31.39 0.55
CA LEU A 37 15.86 30.48 -0.28
C LEU A 37 16.11 29.11 0.38
N LEU A 38 16.13 29.02 1.72
CA LEU A 38 16.27 27.76 2.44
C LEU A 38 15.00 26.89 2.42
N ALA A 39 13.83 27.48 2.16
CA ALA A 39 12.56 26.75 2.08
C ALA A 39 12.33 26.04 0.74
N GLY A 40 13.14 26.32 -0.29
CA GLY A 40 12.94 25.82 -1.66
C GLY A 40 13.50 24.43 -1.97
N CYS A 41 14.23 23.80 -1.05
CA CYS A 41 14.97 22.55 -1.33
C CYS A 41 14.60 21.38 -0.40
N ALA A 42 13.52 21.47 0.36
CA ALA A 42 13.07 20.33 1.17
C ALA A 42 12.27 19.36 0.29
N GLN A 43 12.91 18.28 -0.16
CA GLN A 43 12.19 17.16 -0.79
C GLN A 43 11.37 16.43 0.30
N ASP A 44 10.16 15.99 -0.06
CA ASP A 44 9.22 15.34 0.88
C ASP A 44 9.71 13.94 1.26
N THR A 45 10.08 13.75 2.53
CA THR A 45 10.52 12.47 3.09
C THR A 45 9.56 11.90 4.13
N GLU A 46 8.35 12.47 4.28
CA GLU A 46 7.43 12.12 5.37
C GLU A 46 6.93 10.66 5.32
N ARG A 47 7.03 10.01 4.16
CA ARG A 47 6.55 8.64 3.93
C ARG A 47 7.69 7.66 3.65
N GLY A 48 8.91 8.02 4.04
CA GLY A 48 10.09 7.18 3.85
C GLY A 48 10.71 7.27 2.46
N GLN A 49 10.37 8.31 1.68
CA GLN A 49 11.07 8.57 0.42
C GLN A 49 12.57 8.79 0.68
N GLN A 50 13.38 8.28 -0.23
CA GLN A 50 14.83 8.45 -0.25
C GLN A 50 15.25 9.06 -1.59
N TYR A 51 16.31 9.86 -1.54
CA TYR A 51 16.84 10.61 -2.69
C TYR A 51 18.36 10.39 -2.75
N LEU A 52 18.73 9.11 -2.74
CA LEU A 52 20.11 8.64 -2.76
C LEU A 52 20.57 8.34 -4.19
N ASP A 53 19.63 7.97 -5.06
CA ASP A 53 19.89 7.51 -6.42
C ASP A 53 19.78 8.64 -7.45
N GLU A 54 20.46 8.45 -8.58
CA GLU A 54 20.25 9.30 -9.76
C GLU A 54 18.85 9.07 -10.36
N ASN A 55 18.40 10.01 -11.19
CA ASN A 55 17.10 9.92 -11.84
C ASN A 55 16.99 8.68 -12.74
N LEU A 56 16.10 7.75 -12.37
CA LEU A 56 15.87 6.48 -13.06
C LEU A 56 14.88 6.69 -14.21
N GLU A 57 15.32 6.56 -15.46
CA GLU A 57 14.41 6.73 -16.61
C GLU A 57 13.64 5.46 -16.96
N GLN A 58 14.28 4.30 -16.86
CA GLN A 58 13.69 3.00 -17.20
C GLN A 58 12.86 2.45 -16.05
N PRO A 59 11.77 1.69 -16.31
CA PRO A 59 10.98 1.04 -15.24
C PRO A 59 11.81 0.12 -14.34
N LEU A 60 12.79 -0.57 -14.94
CA LEU A 60 13.77 -1.42 -14.28
C LEU A 60 15.16 -1.03 -14.77
N THR A 61 16.06 -0.76 -13.84
CA THR A 61 17.48 -0.49 -14.10
C THR A 61 18.29 -1.62 -13.48
N GLN A 62 19.06 -2.35 -14.29
CA GLN A 62 19.95 -3.39 -13.78
C GLN A 62 21.04 -2.75 -12.91
N VAL A 63 21.31 -3.35 -11.74
CA VAL A 63 22.32 -2.88 -10.79
C VAL A 63 23.21 -4.04 -10.39
N ASP A 64 24.49 -3.76 -10.15
CA ASP A 64 25.46 -4.80 -9.77
C ASP A 64 25.53 -4.99 -8.24
N GLN A 65 25.14 -3.97 -7.46
CA GLN A 65 25.15 -4.00 -6.00
C GLN A 65 23.88 -3.36 -5.43
N ILE A 66 23.44 -3.84 -4.25
CA ILE A 66 22.27 -3.33 -3.55
C ILE A 66 22.73 -2.56 -2.31
N GLU A 67 22.60 -1.23 -2.36
CA GLU A 67 22.93 -0.39 -1.21
C GLU A 67 21.81 -0.43 -0.16
N THR A 68 22.03 -1.15 0.95
CA THR A 68 21.05 -1.23 2.03
C THR A 68 21.67 -1.48 3.41
N ASN A 69 21.18 -0.77 4.41
CA ASN A 69 21.43 -1.05 5.82
C ASN A 69 20.18 -1.59 6.54
N ALA A 70 19.13 -1.92 5.80
CA ALA A 70 17.86 -2.35 6.37
C ALA A 70 17.98 -3.74 6.99
N TYR A 71 17.34 -3.92 8.14
CA TYR A 71 17.15 -5.24 8.74
C TYR A 71 16.32 -6.13 7.80
N ARG A 72 16.68 -7.41 7.72
CA ARG A 72 16.02 -8.41 6.88
C ARG A 72 15.66 -9.62 7.74
N ASP A 73 14.38 -10.00 7.70
CA ASP A 73 13.88 -11.25 8.27
C ASP A 73 13.37 -12.11 7.11
N LEU A 74 14.08 -13.19 6.81
CA LEU A 74 13.78 -14.10 5.71
C LEU A 74 13.25 -15.45 6.19
N ASN A 75 12.94 -15.60 7.48
CA ASN A 75 12.57 -16.89 8.07
C ASN A 75 11.31 -17.51 7.44
N LEU A 76 10.41 -16.68 6.91
CA LEU A 76 9.17 -17.12 6.27
C LEU A 76 9.28 -17.26 4.74
N PHE A 77 10.42 -16.93 4.14
CA PHE A 77 10.56 -16.93 2.69
C PHE A 77 10.41 -18.34 2.12
N ASP A 78 11.09 -19.32 2.71
CA ASP A 78 11.08 -20.70 2.22
C ASP A 78 9.71 -21.37 2.40
N ASP A 79 9.02 -21.10 3.51
CA ASP A 79 7.64 -21.56 3.72
C ASP A 79 6.69 -20.96 2.69
N GLN A 80 6.81 -19.65 2.41
CA GLN A 80 6.01 -19.00 1.38
C GLN A 80 6.34 -19.52 -0.03
N ALA A 81 7.60 -19.84 -0.32
CA ALA A 81 8.01 -20.42 -1.60
C ALA A 81 7.38 -21.80 -1.80
N LYS A 82 7.37 -22.65 -0.77
CA LYS A 82 6.66 -23.96 -0.82
C LYS A 82 5.19 -23.79 -1.13
N GLU A 83 4.50 -22.87 -0.44
CA GLU A 83 3.08 -22.61 -0.72
C GLU A 83 2.81 -22.22 -2.17
N VAL A 84 3.72 -21.48 -2.83
CA VAL A 84 3.59 -21.13 -4.25
C VAL A 84 3.80 -22.36 -5.15
N LEU A 85 4.86 -23.13 -4.90
CA LEU A 85 5.22 -24.27 -5.73
C LEU A 85 4.21 -25.42 -5.64
N ASP A 86 3.66 -25.66 -4.44
CA ASP A 86 2.72 -26.74 -4.19
C ASP A 86 1.30 -26.41 -4.70
N ASN A 87 0.87 -25.16 -4.55
CA ASN A 87 -0.51 -24.76 -4.91
C ASN A 87 -0.63 -24.16 -6.31
N SER A 88 0.46 -23.87 -7.02
CA SER A 88 0.43 -23.25 -8.35
C SER A 88 1.34 -23.95 -9.37
N PRO A 89 0.84 -25.00 -10.06
CA PRO A 89 1.63 -25.75 -11.05
C PRO A 89 2.18 -24.88 -12.19
N SER A 90 1.48 -23.82 -12.58
CA SER A 90 1.93 -22.90 -13.63
C SER A 90 3.11 -22.04 -13.19
N MET A 91 3.12 -21.58 -11.94
CA MET A 91 4.23 -20.84 -11.35
C MET A 91 5.42 -21.78 -11.12
N ALA A 92 5.17 -22.97 -10.56
CA ALA A 92 6.20 -23.98 -10.35
C ALA A 92 6.94 -24.32 -11.65
N LYS A 93 6.20 -24.66 -12.71
CA LYS A 93 6.80 -24.96 -14.02
C LYS A 93 7.77 -23.89 -14.53
N LYS A 94 7.52 -22.62 -14.21
CA LYS A 94 8.33 -21.50 -14.71
C LYS A 94 9.45 -21.08 -13.76
N TYR A 95 9.24 -21.21 -12.45
CA TYR A 95 10.08 -20.53 -11.45
C TYR A 95 10.62 -21.45 -10.34
N THR A 96 10.44 -22.78 -10.41
CA THR A 96 10.98 -23.71 -9.40
C THR A 96 12.45 -23.45 -9.10
N ASP A 97 13.31 -23.41 -10.12
CA ASP A 97 14.75 -23.24 -9.93
C ASP A 97 15.07 -21.90 -9.23
N LEU A 98 14.35 -20.84 -9.59
CA LEU A 98 14.52 -19.52 -8.98
C LEU A 98 14.10 -19.52 -7.51
N TYR A 99 12.94 -20.11 -7.18
CA TYR A 99 12.48 -20.21 -5.79
C TYR A 99 13.43 -21.04 -4.94
N GLN A 100 13.91 -22.18 -5.45
CA GLN A 100 14.88 -23.02 -4.74
C GLN A 100 16.20 -22.29 -4.50
N THR A 101 16.73 -21.63 -5.52
CA THR A 101 17.95 -20.80 -5.43
C THR A 101 17.80 -19.70 -4.38
N LEU A 102 16.68 -18.98 -4.38
CA LEU A 102 16.42 -17.91 -3.42
C LEU A 102 16.17 -18.44 -2.00
N SER A 103 15.55 -19.61 -1.84
CA SER A 103 15.41 -20.27 -0.55
C SER A 103 16.76 -20.67 0.03
N GLU A 104 17.66 -21.23 -0.78
CA GLU A 104 19.03 -21.57 -0.36
C GLU A 104 19.81 -20.32 0.06
N TRP A 105 19.75 -19.25 -0.74
CA TRP A 105 20.34 -17.96 -0.40
C TRP A 105 19.80 -17.39 0.92
N ALA A 106 18.47 -17.41 1.11
CA ALA A 106 17.81 -16.89 2.30
C ALA A 106 18.17 -17.66 3.57
N LEU A 107 18.35 -18.98 3.48
CA LEU A 107 18.74 -19.84 4.61
C LEU A 107 20.22 -19.72 4.98
N GLN A 108 21.09 -19.38 4.03
CA GLN A 108 22.54 -19.32 4.26
C GLN A 108 23.00 -17.94 4.74
N SER A 109 22.77 -16.90 3.95
CA SER A 109 23.28 -15.55 4.25
C SER A 109 22.18 -14.49 4.25
N GLY A 110 21.23 -14.58 3.32
CA GLY A 110 20.28 -13.49 3.05
C GLY A 110 20.97 -12.18 2.67
N ASN A 111 22.24 -12.23 2.27
CA ASN A 111 23.05 -11.07 1.93
C ASN A 111 22.84 -10.71 0.45
N PRO A 112 22.27 -9.54 0.12
CA PRO A 112 21.99 -9.19 -1.27
C PRO A 112 23.23 -9.12 -2.17
N ASP A 113 24.40 -8.80 -1.60
CA ASP A 113 25.68 -8.74 -2.35
C ASP A 113 26.13 -10.11 -2.88
N GLU A 114 25.57 -11.20 -2.35
CA GLU A 114 25.92 -12.56 -2.75
C GLU A 114 24.98 -13.13 -3.83
N LEU A 115 23.89 -12.44 -4.18
CA LEU A 115 22.88 -12.93 -5.12
C LEU A 115 23.46 -13.27 -6.51
N GLU A 116 24.46 -12.53 -6.96
CA GLU A 116 25.16 -12.83 -8.23
C GLU A 116 25.85 -14.20 -8.20
N ASN A 117 26.38 -14.63 -7.04
CA ASN A 117 27.00 -15.95 -6.88
C ASN A 117 25.98 -17.08 -7.05
N TYR A 118 24.70 -16.79 -6.82
CA TYR A 118 23.57 -17.69 -7.07
C TYR A 118 23.01 -17.55 -8.49
N GLY A 119 23.65 -16.75 -9.36
CA GLY A 119 23.18 -16.49 -10.72
C GLY A 119 21.91 -15.63 -10.79
N VAL A 120 21.57 -14.93 -9.71
CA VAL A 120 20.38 -14.07 -9.64
C VAL A 120 20.74 -12.66 -10.06
N GLN A 121 20.13 -12.19 -11.14
CA GLN A 121 20.22 -10.79 -11.56
C GLN A 121 19.23 -9.94 -10.78
N VAL A 122 19.67 -8.73 -10.40
CA VAL A 122 18.86 -7.77 -9.66
C VAL A 122 18.65 -6.51 -10.49
N ALA A 123 17.46 -5.94 -10.39
CA ALA A 123 17.11 -4.70 -11.07
C ALA A 123 16.31 -3.80 -10.12
N GLN A 124 16.72 -2.53 -10.04
CA GLN A 124 16.06 -1.52 -9.25
C GLN A 124 14.82 -0.99 -9.97
N MET A 125 13.72 -0.89 -9.24
CA MET A 125 12.48 -0.30 -9.75
C MET A 125 12.57 1.22 -9.74
N ARG A 126 12.10 1.86 -10.82
CA ARG A 126 12.08 3.32 -10.97
C ARG A 126 11.41 4.09 -9.84
N GLY A 127 10.37 3.52 -9.25
CA GLY A 127 9.47 4.23 -8.34
C GLY A 127 8.51 5.20 -9.06
N GLY A 128 7.61 5.80 -8.28
CA GLY A 128 6.59 6.73 -8.79
C GLY A 128 7.13 8.12 -9.14
N ASP A 129 8.23 8.51 -8.52
CA ASP A 129 8.89 9.81 -8.66
C ASP A 129 10.22 9.76 -9.41
N LYS A 130 10.55 8.61 -9.99
CA LYS A 130 11.81 8.30 -10.69
C LYS A 130 13.08 8.29 -9.82
N GLN A 131 12.94 8.24 -8.50
CA GLN A 131 14.08 8.22 -7.58
C GLN A 131 14.12 6.94 -6.74
N GLY A 132 13.63 5.82 -7.28
CA GLY A 132 13.61 4.53 -6.57
C GLY A 132 12.48 4.40 -5.55
N ASN A 133 11.65 5.43 -5.34
CA ASN A 133 10.58 5.42 -4.34
C ASN A 133 9.35 4.64 -4.84
N VAL A 134 9.32 3.35 -4.53
CA VAL A 134 8.19 2.46 -4.82
C VAL A 134 7.06 2.69 -3.80
N LEU A 135 5.83 2.86 -4.29
CA LEU A 135 4.66 2.98 -3.44
C LEU A 135 4.33 1.63 -2.79
N PHE A 136 4.52 1.54 -1.49
CA PHE A 136 4.04 0.41 -0.70
C PHE A 136 2.65 0.69 -0.12
N THR A 137 1.74 -0.27 -0.30
CA THR A 137 0.41 -0.29 0.32
C THR A 137 0.18 -1.62 1.01
N GLY A 138 -0.70 -1.69 2.01
CA GLY A 138 -1.01 -2.91 2.74
C GLY A 138 -2.47 -3.35 2.60
N TYR A 139 -2.68 -4.66 2.57
CA TYR A 139 -3.97 -5.31 2.73
C TYR A 139 -3.83 -6.45 3.76
N PHE A 140 -4.96 -6.88 4.34
CA PHE A 140 -5.01 -7.99 5.29
C PHE A 140 -6.38 -8.66 5.24
N SER A 141 -6.48 -9.88 5.76
CA SER A 141 -7.76 -10.58 5.92
C SER A 141 -8.37 -10.20 7.29
N PRO A 142 -9.42 -9.35 7.35
CA PRO A 142 -10.05 -9.00 8.61
C PRO A 142 -10.80 -10.19 9.19
N VAL A 143 -10.94 -10.20 10.51
CA VAL A 143 -11.86 -11.08 11.23
C VAL A 143 -13.15 -10.33 11.48
N ILE A 144 -14.30 -10.90 11.10
CA ILE A 144 -15.63 -10.34 11.36
C ILE A 144 -16.54 -11.36 12.05
N GLU A 145 -17.42 -10.86 12.93
CA GLU A 145 -18.41 -11.67 13.65
C GLU A 145 -19.71 -11.72 12.86
N LEU A 146 -20.20 -12.94 12.57
CA LEU A 146 -21.49 -13.17 11.91
C LEU A 146 -22.38 -14.10 12.75
N ARG A 147 -23.66 -14.17 12.41
CA ARG A 147 -24.58 -15.23 12.86
C ARG A 147 -25.20 -15.91 11.65
N HIS A 148 -25.55 -17.19 11.80
CA HIS A 148 -26.22 -17.95 10.73
C HIS A 148 -27.65 -17.46 10.46
N GLN A 149 -28.32 -16.98 11.49
CA GLN A 149 -29.69 -16.48 11.43
C GLN A 149 -29.74 -15.03 11.91
N PRO A 150 -30.65 -14.21 11.37
CA PRO A 150 -30.73 -12.81 11.78
C PRO A 150 -31.41 -12.66 13.14
N ASP A 151 -30.95 -11.68 13.91
CA ASP A 151 -31.59 -11.25 15.17
C ASP A 151 -31.64 -9.71 15.28
N ASN A 152 -31.92 -9.17 16.47
CA ASN A 152 -32.02 -7.72 16.68
C ASN A 152 -30.69 -6.97 16.47
N GLU A 153 -29.57 -7.65 16.72
CA GLU A 153 -28.20 -7.14 16.59
C GLU A 153 -27.60 -7.54 15.23
N TYR A 154 -27.55 -8.83 14.92
CA TYR A 154 -26.98 -9.41 13.70
C TYR A 154 -28.03 -9.49 12.60
N LYS A 155 -28.22 -8.40 11.85
CA LYS A 155 -29.28 -8.29 10.84
C LYS A 155 -28.82 -7.82 9.46
N TYR A 156 -27.52 -7.61 9.28
CA TYR A 156 -26.97 -7.13 8.01
C TYR A 156 -26.39 -8.29 7.21
N PRO A 157 -27.07 -8.77 6.16
CA PRO A 157 -26.62 -9.95 5.42
C PRO A 157 -25.30 -9.70 4.70
N VAL A 158 -24.46 -10.75 4.68
CA VAL A 158 -23.28 -10.90 3.83
C VAL A 158 -23.64 -11.92 2.76
N TYR A 159 -23.52 -11.53 1.49
CA TYR A 159 -24.02 -12.35 0.37
C TYR A 159 -22.89 -13.09 -0.34
N GLY A 160 -23.24 -14.27 -0.86
CA GLY A 160 -22.49 -14.94 -1.92
C GLY A 160 -22.66 -14.25 -3.27
N LEU A 161 -22.07 -14.82 -4.32
CA LEU A 161 -22.14 -14.25 -5.66
C LEU A 161 -23.58 -14.34 -6.22
N PRO A 162 -24.27 -13.21 -6.51
CA PRO A 162 -25.60 -13.25 -7.10
C PRO A 162 -25.56 -13.73 -8.55
N LYS A 163 -26.65 -14.36 -9.00
CA LYS A 163 -26.83 -14.78 -10.39
C LYS A 163 -27.26 -13.58 -11.25
N CYS A 164 -26.31 -12.69 -11.54
CA CYS A 164 -26.53 -11.56 -12.45
C CYS A 164 -25.50 -11.58 -13.57
N THR A 165 -25.96 -11.43 -14.82
CA THR A 165 -25.09 -11.50 -16.01
C THR A 165 -24.52 -10.13 -16.38
N SER A 166 -25.37 -9.13 -16.65
CA SER A 166 -24.94 -7.81 -17.14
C SER A 166 -25.32 -6.63 -16.23
N GLN A 167 -26.42 -6.72 -15.49
CA GLN A 167 -26.94 -5.62 -14.68
C GLN A 167 -27.24 -6.08 -13.25
N CYS A 168 -26.19 -6.20 -12.45
CA CYS A 168 -26.34 -6.52 -11.04
C CYS A 168 -26.92 -5.34 -10.23
N PRO A 169 -27.67 -5.62 -9.15
CA PRO A 169 -28.15 -4.60 -8.23
C PRO A 169 -27.01 -3.72 -7.67
N THR A 170 -27.31 -2.44 -7.51
CA THR A 170 -26.41 -1.51 -6.81
C THR A 170 -26.36 -1.84 -5.33
N ARG A 171 -25.33 -1.36 -4.63
CA ARG A 171 -25.21 -1.52 -3.17
C ARG A 171 -26.45 -1.01 -2.41
N ALA A 172 -27.01 0.12 -2.85
CA ALA A 172 -28.23 0.68 -2.26
C ALA A 172 -29.43 -0.26 -2.44
N GLN A 173 -29.63 -0.77 -3.66
CA GLN A 173 -30.71 -1.73 -3.95
C GLN A 173 -30.55 -3.03 -3.15
N ILE A 174 -29.32 -3.55 -3.00
CA ILE A 174 -29.05 -4.73 -2.16
C ILE A 174 -29.44 -4.44 -0.70
N TYR A 175 -29.10 -3.26 -0.17
CA TYR A 175 -29.50 -2.85 1.17
C TYR A 175 -31.01 -2.61 1.35
N GLU A 176 -31.74 -2.43 0.25
CA GLU A 176 -33.20 -2.31 0.19
C GLU A 176 -33.89 -3.65 -0.08
N GLY A 177 -33.13 -4.76 -0.11
CA GLY A 177 -33.70 -6.10 -0.20
C GLY A 177 -33.71 -6.72 -1.60
N ALA A 178 -32.95 -6.16 -2.57
CA ALA A 178 -32.96 -6.66 -3.95
C ALA A 178 -32.48 -8.13 -4.13
N LEU A 179 -31.88 -8.74 -3.10
CA LEU A 179 -31.46 -10.16 -3.10
C LEU A 179 -32.28 -11.01 -2.12
N GLU A 180 -33.30 -10.45 -1.48
CA GLU A 180 -34.13 -11.18 -0.51
C GLU A 180 -34.85 -12.35 -1.17
N GLY A 181 -34.81 -13.51 -0.52
CA GLY A 181 -35.45 -14.73 -1.00
C GLY A 181 -34.65 -15.50 -2.06
N GLU A 182 -33.46 -15.02 -2.45
CA GLU A 182 -32.56 -15.75 -3.35
C GLU A 182 -31.74 -16.85 -2.63
N GLY A 183 -31.72 -16.85 -1.29
CA GLY A 183 -30.96 -17.81 -0.48
C GLY A 183 -29.45 -17.65 -0.64
N LEU A 184 -29.00 -16.40 -0.78
CA LEU A 184 -27.60 -16.05 -1.02
C LEU A 184 -26.87 -15.57 0.25
N GLU A 185 -27.59 -15.46 1.36
CA GLU A 185 -27.06 -15.03 2.65
C GLU A 185 -26.09 -16.08 3.21
N LEU A 186 -24.82 -15.69 3.33
CA LEU A 186 -23.78 -16.50 3.95
C LEU A 186 -23.76 -16.34 5.48
N GLY A 187 -24.29 -15.22 5.98
CA GLY A 187 -24.38 -14.90 7.39
C GLY A 187 -24.81 -13.45 7.61
N TYR A 188 -25.06 -13.08 8.86
CA TYR A 188 -25.56 -11.76 9.24
C TYR A 188 -24.58 -11.08 10.18
N ALA A 189 -24.12 -9.88 9.82
CA ALA A 189 -23.25 -9.04 10.63
C ALA A 189 -24.06 -8.13 11.56
N ASN A 190 -23.44 -7.67 12.64
CA ASN A 190 -24.04 -6.67 13.55
C ASN A 190 -23.90 -5.22 13.05
N ASN A 191 -23.17 -5.00 11.96
CA ASN A 191 -23.04 -3.69 11.33
C ASN A 191 -22.70 -3.80 9.85
N ARG A 192 -22.89 -2.71 9.10
CA ARG A 192 -22.61 -2.64 7.65
C ARG A 192 -21.16 -2.32 7.29
N ILE A 193 -20.34 -1.83 8.22
CA ILE A 193 -18.98 -1.38 7.94
C ILE A 193 -17.98 -2.53 7.92
N ASP A 194 -18.10 -3.51 8.81
CA ASP A 194 -17.18 -4.65 8.82
C ASP A 194 -17.28 -5.49 7.54
N PRO A 195 -18.49 -5.86 7.05
CA PRO A 195 -18.64 -6.46 5.72
C PRO A 195 -18.11 -5.56 4.59
N PHE A 196 -18.39 -4.26 4.62
CA PHE A 196 -17.87 -3.32 3.62
C PHE A 196 -16.34 -3.32 3.58
N LEU A 197 -15.68 -3.34 4.74
CA LEU A 197 -14.22 -3.35 4.80
C LEU A 197 -13.65 -4.69 4.35
N MET A 198 -14.30 -5.80 4.68
CA MET A 198 -13.96 -7.12 4.13
C MET A 198 -14.08 -7.13 2.60
N GLU A 199 -15.13 -6.54 2.02
CA GLU A 199 -15.27 -6.41 0.56
C GLU A 199 -14.16 -5.55 -0.06
N VAL A 200 -13.71 -4.48 0.62
CA VAL A 200 -12.58 -3.66 0.17
C VAL A 200 -11.27 -4.43 0.22
N GLN A 201 -11.06 -5.30 1.21
CA GLN A 201 -9.90 -6.20 1.27
C GLN A 201 -9.99 -7.35 0.26
N GLY A 202 -11.22 -7.75 -0.12
CA GLY A 202 -11.51 -8.81 -1.08
C GLY A 202 -11.77 -10.17 -0.43
N SER A 203 -11.30 -10.39 0.80
CA SER A 203 -11.53 -11.60 1.57
C SER A 203 -11.48 -11.30 3.06
N GLY A 204 -11.86 -12.27 3.90
CA GLY A 204 -11.75 -12.17 5.35
C GLY A 204 -12.07 -13.49 6.05
N PHE A 205 -11.73 -13.54 7.33
CA PHE A 205 -12.14 -14.60 8.22
C PHE A 205 -13.46 -14.23 8.92
N VAL A 206 -14.32 -15.22 9.09
CA VAL A 206 -15.62 -15.11 9.72
C VAL A 206 -15.64 -16.02 10.94
N HIS A 207 -16.14 -15.50 12.04
CA HIS A 207 -16.45 -16.25 13.24
C HIS A 207 -17.96 -16.21 13.46
N PHE A 208 -18.61 -17.37 13.51
CA PHE A 208 -20.07 -17.47 13.70
C PHE A 208 -20.49 -17.47 15.18
N GLY A 209 -19.55 -17.68 16.09
CA GLY A 209 -19.76 -17.71 17.54
C GLY A 209 -20.51 -18.94 18.04
N ASP A 210 -20.71 -19.95 17.19
CA ASP A 210 -21.21 -21.28 17.52
C ASP A 210 -20.12 -22.17 18.13
N ASP A 211 -18.91 -22.09 17.58
CA ASP A 211 -17.69 -22.66 18.13
C ASP A 211 -16.50 -21.69 17.93
N ASN A 212 -15.27 -22.12 18.27
CA ASN A 212 -14.07 -21.32 18.07
C ASN A 212 -13.47 -21.46 16.65
N SER A 213 -14.21 -21.98 15.69
CA SER A 213 -13.73 -22.17 14.32
C SER A 213 -13.81 -20.87 13.51
N MET A 214 -12.81 -20.68 12.66
CA MET A 214 -12.77 -19.57 11.72
C MET A 214 -13.07 -20.09 10.32
N GLN A 215 -14.05 -19.49 9.65
CA GLN A 215 -14.33 -19.76 8.25
C GLN A 215 -13.67 -18.70 7.38
N TYR A 216 -13.10 -19.09 6.24
CA TYR A 216 -12.48 -18.14 5.31
C TYR A 216 -13.44 -17.81 4.16
N PHE A 217 -13.82 -16.54 4.05
CA PHE A 217 -14.63 -16.03 2.96
C PHE A 217 -13.70 -15.44 1.90
N ALA A 218 -13.53 -16.19 0.80
CA ALA A 218 -12.72 -15.78 -0.34
C ALA A 218 -13.52 -14.92 -1.32
N TYR A 219 -12.81 -14.12 -2.12
CA TYR A 219 -13.41 -13.35 -3.21
C TYR A 219 -14.08 -14.27 -4.23
N ALA A 220 -15.39 -14.11 -4.44
CA ALA A 220 -16.14 -14.84 -5.47
C ALA A 220 -16.45 -13.99 -6.71
N GLY A 221 -16.62 -12.67 -6.55
CA GLY A 221 -16.97 -11.76 -7.65
C GLY A 221 -17.47 -10.41 -7.16
N LYS A 222 -18.00 -9.60 -8.09
CA LYS A 222 -18.49 -8.24 -7.83
C LYS A 222 -19.72 -7.93 -8.67
N ASN A 223 -20.51 -6.94 -8.24
CA ASN A 223 -21.71 -6.48 -8.96
C ASN A 223 -21.42 -5.60 -10.19
N ASN A 224 -20.16 -5.52 -10.65
CA ASN A 224 -19.71 -4.70 -11.79
C ASN A 224 -20.08 -3.20 -11.71
N ARG A 225 -20.37 -2.68 -10.53
CA ARG A 225 -20.53 -1.23 -10.30
C ARG A 225 -19.19 -0.58 -10.00
N PRO A 226 -18.95 0.67 -10.42
CA PRO A 226 -17.73 1.38 -10.07
C PRO A 226 -17.64 1.58 -8.56
N TYR A 227 -16.47 1.28 -7.99
CA TYR A 227 -16.19 1.56 -6.60
C TYR A 227 -16.05 3.07 -6.38
N VAL A 228 -16.67 3.56 -5.30
CA VAL A 228 -16.51 4.93 -4.83
C VAL A 228 -15.83 4.90 -3.47
N SER A 229 -14.68 5.58 -3.36
CA SER A 229 -13.91 5.63 -2.11
C SER A 229 -14.68 6.34 -1.00
N ILE A 230 -15.06 5.59 0.04
CA ILE A 230 -15.66 6.18 1.26
C ILE A 230 -14.69 7.15 1.90
N GLY A 231 -13.40 6.82 1.94
CA GLY A 231 -12.38 7.73 2.47
C GLY A 231 -12.36 9.08 1.74
N ARG A 232 -12.46 9.07 0.40
CA ARG A 232 -12.56 10.31 -0.38
C ARG A 232 -13.79 11.13 0.02
N ILE A 233 -14.95 10.50 0.13
CA ILE A 233 -16.19 11.18 0.54
C ILE A 233 -16.07 11.79 1.94
N LEU A 234 -15.44 11.09 2.89
CA LEU A 234 -15.25 11.60 4.24
C LEU A 234 -14.32 12.82 4.27
N ILE A 235 -13.27 12.83 3.44
CA ILE A 235 -12.38 13.99 3.28
C ILE A 235 -13.12 15.17 2.67
N GLU A 236 -13.84 14.95 1.56
CA GLU A 236 -14.60 15.99 0.86
C GLU A 236 -15.67 16.64 1.76
N ARG A 237 -16.23 15.86 2.69
CA ARG A 237 -17.20 16.35 3.67
C ARG A 237 -16.56 16.99 4.92
N GLY A 238 -15.23 17.09 4.98
CA GLY A 238 -14.50 17.64 6.13
C GLY A 238 -14.63 16.80 7.41
N LEU A 239 -14.98 15.52 7.30
CA LEU A 239 -15.21 14.63 8.44
C LEU A 239 -13.91 14.00 8.95
N VAL A 240 -12.97 13.74 8.04
CA VAL A 240 -11.66 13.17 8.38
C VAL A 240 -10.60 13.86 7.52
N PRO A 241 -9.53 14.43 8.11
CA PRO A 241 -8.42 15.01 7.36
C PRO A 241 -7.75 13.99 6.45
N ARG A 242 -7.26 14.42 5.28
CA ARG A 242 -6.64 13.53 4.27
C ARG A 242 -5.43 12.79 4.83
N GLU A 243 -4.67 13.46 5.68
CA GLU A 243 -3.44 12.99 6.31
C GLU A 243 -3.72 11.91 7.36
N LYS A 244 -4.93 11.89 7.91
CA LYS A 244 -5.37 10.92 8.93
C LYS A 244 -6.23 9.80 8.35
N MET A 245 -6.48 9.81 7.03
CA MET A 245 -7.38 8.85 6.40
C MET A 245 -6.81 7.44 6.44
N SER A 246 -7.56 6.51 7.02
CA SER A 246 -7.22 5.09 7.16
C SER A 246 -8.48 4.25 7.36
N LEU A 247 -8.38 2.92 7.21
CA LEU A 247 -9.50 2.02 7.52
C LEU A 247 -9.95 2.16 8.99
N LYS A 248 -9.01 2.40 9.90
CA LYS A 248 -9.29 2.70 11.32
C LYS A 248 -10.09 3.98 11.48
N ALA A 249 -9.69 5.05 10.79
CA ALA A 249 -10.42 6.33 10.81
C ALA A 249 -11.84 6.18 10.24
N ILE A 250 -12.03 5.39 9.18
CA ILE A 250 -13.35 5.07 8.62
C ILE A 250 -14.22 4.36 9.67
N LYS A 251 -13.69 3.32 10.34
CA LYS A 251 -14.41 2.63 11.43
C LYS A 251 -14.78 3.57 12.58
N GLN A 252 -13.85 4.43 13.00
CA GLN A 252 -14.07 5.34 14.13
C GLN A 252 -15.10 6.43 13.81
N CYS A 253 -15.05 7.02 12.61
CA CYS A 253 -16.01 8.04 12.17
C CYS A 253 -17.46 7.55 12.24
N ARG A 254 -17.70 6.24 12.07
CA ARG A 254 -19.02 5.63 12.30
C ARG A 254 -19.41 5.60 13.77
N ARG A 255 -18.49 5.26 14.68
CA ARG A 255 -18.85 5.05 16.11
C ARG A 255 -19.28 6.34 16.80
N GLU A 256 -18.83 7.48 16.29
CA GLU A 256 -19.12 8.81 16.85
C GLU A 256 -20.46 9.39 16.35
N ARG A 257 -21.24 8.66 15.52
CA ARG A 257 -22.50 9.12 14.91
C ARG A 257 -23.53 8.01 14.77
#